data_AF-A0A1I7V1C1-F1
#
_entry.id   AF-A0A1I7V1C1-F1
#
_cell.length_a   1.000
_cell.length_b   1.000
_cell.length_c   1.000
_cell.angle_alpha   90.00
_cell.angle_beta   90.00
_cell.angle_gamma   90.00
#
_symmetry.space_group_name_H-M   'P 1'
#
loop_
_entity.id
_entity.type
_entity.pdbx_description
1 polymer ?
#
loop_
_entity_poly.entity_id
_entity_poly.type
_entity_poly.pdbx_seq_one_letter_code
_entity_poly.pdbx_strand_id
1 'polypeptide(L)'
;MFPLLKLPLLCIQEVTDQWDVIELISFSFLSKRAKRISKRRKRNDFNVNLKLNSCSPSLHCDYSNPLPDVRYHEGQELIRSSDISSFLENTQHFMDILNCPFERVRFQLEPLITNDQLIGMINWLNGMKNDINEVWIQSATSQMFESIIKRFRKRIRNLNVYEAGFQHGGIVHKRLNFEVNHIFTSTESPWIRLDFIFSMNLERISAIITNLSAKDLNLFLKSWQEGKTNQRLKRFLVTTRFDRDIKKVLKGCKAELMDPRTTKLKVRTLDYAGYKDVWIHGGIHIKGNDGRLAVIQNHTHKEEVAENRHF
;
A
#
# COMPACT_ATOMS: atom_id res chain seq x y z
N MET A 1 -18.26 -34.27 -31.34
CA MET A 1 -17.24 -33.45 -30.64
C MET A 1 -16.55 -32.56 -31.67
N PHE A 2 -16.61 -31.23 -31.51
CA PHE A 2 -16.02 -30.29 -32.46
C PHE A 2 -14.54 -30.00 -32.12
N PRO A 3 -13.58 -30.15 -33.04
CA PRO A 3 -12.15 -30.06 -32.74
C PRO A 3 -11.65 -28.60 -32.78
N LEU A 4 -11.98 -27.81 -31.76
CA LEU A 4 -11.63 -26.37 -31.67
C LEU A 4 -10.16 -26.07 -32.00
N LEU A 5 -9.22 -26.87 -31.47
CA LEU A 5 -7.77 -26.68 -31.68
C LEU A 5 -7.28 -27.00 -33.11
N LYS A 6 -8.12 -27.57 -33.98
CA LYS A 6 -7.80 -27.82 -35.40
C LYS A 6 -8.18 -26.66 -36.31
N LEU A 7 -8.90 -25.66 -35.81
CA LEU A 7 -9.26 -24.48 -36.59
C LEU A 7 -8.05 -23.59 -36.95
N PRO A 8 -8.18 -22.75 -37.99
CA PRO A 8 -7.23 -21.66 -38.24
C PRO A 8 -7.09 -20.76 -37.01
N LEU A 9 -5.89 -20.22 -36.79
CA LEU A 9 -5.56 -19.44 -35.60
C LEU A 9 -6.52 -18.25 -35.38
N LEU A 10 -6.90 -17.56 -36.45
CA LEU A 10 -7.82 -16.41 -36.37
C LEU A 10 -9.20 -16.82 -35.85
N CYS A 11 -9.74 -17.95 -36.31
CA CYS A 11 -11.04 -18.44 -35.85
C CYS A 11 -10.99 -18.85 -34.37
N ILE A 12 -9.89 -19.49 -33.95
CA ILE A 12 -9.72 -19.83 -32.52
C ILE A 12 -9.64 -18.54 -31.71
N GLN A 13 -8.88 -17.55 -32.17
CA GLN A 13 -8.68 -16.31 -31.44
C GLN A 13 -9.99 -15.54 -31.28
N GLU A 14 -10.81 -15.48 -32.32
CA GLU A 14 -12.15 -14.87 -32.25
C GLU A 14 -13.04 -15.55 -31.21
N VAL A 15 -13.01 -16.88 -31.13
CA VAL A 15 -13.75 -17.63 -30.10
C VAL A 15 -13.19 -17.33 -28.70
N THR A 16 -11.87 -17.37 -28.52
CA THR A 16 -11.25 -17.15 -27.20
C THR A 16 -11.33 -15.72 -26.71
N ASP A 17 -11.47 -14.74 -27.61
CA ASP A 17 -11.67 -13.33 -27.25
C ASP A 17 -13.06 -13.10 -26.62
N GLN A 18 -14.03 -13.99 -26.87
CA GLN A 18 -15.37 -13.96 -26.24
C GLN A 18 -15.43 -14.63 -24.86
N TRP A 19 -14.40 -15.37 -24.47
CA TRP A 19 -14.38 -16.08 -23.18
C TRP A 19 -14.09 -15.14 -22.02
N ASP A 20 -14.66 -15.48 -20.88
CA ASP A 20 -14.27 -14.85 -19.63
C ASP A 20 -12.84 -15.27 -19.21
N VAL A 21 -12.34 -14.65 -18.13
CA VAL A 21 -10.98 -14.92 -17.68
C VAL A 21 -10.82 -16.36 -17.17
N ILE A 22 -11.81 -16.92 -16.49
CA ILE A 22 -11.76 -18.25 -15.89
C ILE A 22 -11.77 -19.31 -16.97
N GLU A 23 -12.63 -19.18 -17.96
CA GLU A 23 -12.70 -20.05 -19.13
C GLU A 23 -11.37 -20.04 -19.89
N LEU A 24 -10.79 -18.85 -20.09
CA LEU A 24 -9.52 -18.70 -20.78
C LEU A 24 -8.33 -19.33 -20.04
N ILE A 25 -8.31 -19.20 -18.70
CA ILE A 25 -7.33 -19.85 -17.83
C ILE A 25 -7.53 -21.37 -17.86
N SER A 26 -8.76 -21.85 -17.70
CA SER A 26 -9.07 -23.28 -17.73
C SER A 26 -8.65 -23.92 -19.05
N PHE A 27 -8.94 -23.26 -20.17
CA PHE A 27 -8.49 -23.69 -21.49
C PHE A 27 -6.97 -23.75 -21.60
N SER A 28 -6.26 -22.80 -20.98
CA SER A 28 -4.80 -22.73 -21.06
C SER A 28 -4.08 -23.93 -20.42
N PHE A 29 -4.75 -24.68 -19.55
CA PHE A 29 -4.23 -25.92 -18.97
C PHE A 29 -4.31 -27.13 -19.93
N LEU A 30 -5.11 -27.06 -21.00
CA LEU A 30 -5.35 -28.22 -21.87
C LEU A 30 -4.14 -28.64 -22.71
N SER A 31 -3.29 -27.69 -23.15
CA SER A 31 -2.08 -27.99 -23.93
C SER A 31 -1.16 -26.78 -24.07
N LYS A 32 0.09 -27.01 -24.51
CA LYS A 32 1.02 -25.94 -24.90
C LYS A 32 0.43 -25.02 -25.98
N ARG A 33 -0.36 -25.57 -26.93
CA ARG A 33 -1.02 -24.77 -27.98
C ARG A 33 -2.11 -23.90 -27.37
N ALA A 34 -2.95 -24.45 -26.50
CA ALA A 34 -4.00 -23.70 -25.80
C ALA A 34 -3.39 -22.56 -24.96
N LYS A 35 -2.32 -22.83 -24.18
CA LYS A 35 -1.58 -21.80 -23.45
C LYS A 35 -1.09 -20.66 -24.36
N ARG A 36 -0.54 -20.97 -25.54
CA ARG A 36 -0.06 -19.95 -26.50
C ARG A 36 -1.20 -19.12 -27.09
N ILE A 37 -2.38 -19.70 -27.24
CA ILE A 37 -3.58 -18.99 -27.72
C ILE A 37 -4.10 -18.07 -26.63
N SER A 38 -4.25 -18.55 -25.39
CA SER A 38 -4.73 -17.74 -24.25
C SER A 38 -3.87 -16.49 -24.00
N LYS A 39 -2.55 -16.57 -24.22
CA LYS A 39 -1.63 -15.42 -24.10
C LYS A 39 -1.86 -14.31 -25.15
N ARG A 40 -2.59 -14.58 -26.23
CA ARG A 40 -2.79 -13.63 -27.34
C ARG A 40 -4.01 -12.73 -27.15
N ARG A 41 -4.72 -12.84 -26.03
CA ARG A 41 -5.87 -12.00 -25.73
C ARG A 41 -5.51 -10.52 -25.87
N LYS A 42 -6.33 -9.77 -26.60
CA LYS A 42 -6.04 -8.37 -26.98
C LYS A 42 -6.15 -7.37 -25.84
N ARG A 43 -6.87 -7.69 -24.76
CA ARG A 43 -7.22 -6.73 -23.70
C ARG A 43 -7.00 -7.33 -22.32
N ASN A 44 -6.14 -6.70 -21.53
CA ASN A 44 -5.93 -7.04 -20.12
C ASN A 44 -5.98 -5.76 -19.28
N ASP A 45 -7.20 -5.30 -18.99
CA ASP A 45 -7.46 -4.18 -18.06
C ASP A 45 -7.62 -4.69 -16.61
N PHE A 46 -7.11 -5.89 -16.34
CA PHE A 46 -7.21 -6.54 -15.04
C PHE A 46 -6.09 -6.08 -14.13
N ASN A 47 -6.38 -5.99 -12.85
CA ASN A 47 -5.36 -5.95 -11.82
C ASN A 47 -5.53 -7.13 -10.87
N VAL A 48 -4.41 -7.62 -10.34
CA VAL A 48 -4.41 -8.81 -9.48
C VAL A 48 -4.25 -8.43 -8.02
N ASN A 49 -5.13 -8.97 -7.19
CA ASN A 49 -5.01 -8.95 -5.73
C ASN A 49 -4.57 -10.34 -5.26
N LEU A 50 -3.31 -10.46 -4.84
CA LEU A 50 -2.73 -11.72 -4.37
C LEU A 50 -2.79 -11.79 -2.84
N LYS A 51 -3.42 -12.83 -2.29
CA LYS A 51 -3.38 -13.14 -0.85
C LYS A 51 -2.50 -14.36 -0.63
N LEU A 52 -1.36 -14.17 0.02
CA LEU A 52 -0.38 -15.24 0.21
C LEU A 52 -0.79 -16.26 1.29
N ASN A 53 -1.63 -15.86 2.25
CA ASN A 53 -2.03 -16.67 3.41
C ASN A 53 -3.02 -17.79 3.10
N SER A 54 -3.92 -17.51 2.18
CA SER A 54 -4.99 -18.42 1.74
C SER A 54 -4.62 -19.14 0.46
N CYS A 55 -3.36 -18.97 -0.01
CA CYS A 55 -2.90 -19.45 -1.30
C CYS A 55 -3.92 -19.13 -2.41
N SER A 56 -4.48 -17.91 -2.39
CA SER A 56 -5.59 -17.52 -3.26
C SER A 56 -5.25 -16.25 -4.05
N PRO A 57 -5.13 -16.35 -5.40
CA PRO A 57 -5.17 -15.17 -6.24
C PRO A 57 -6.64 -14.77 -6.46
N SER A 58 -6.91 -13.46 -6.43
CA SER A 58 -8.21 -12.88 -6.77
C SER A 58 -8.04 -11.82 -7.85
N LEU A 59 -8.96 -11.81 -8.81
CA LEU A 59 -8.99 -10.83 -9.89
C LEU A 59 -9.91 -9.67 -9.58
N HIS A 60 -9.47 -8.47 -9.96
CA HIS A 60 -10.34 -7.30 -10.01
C HIS A 60 -10.23 -6.63 -11.39
N CYS A 61 -11.37 -6.15 -11.89
CA CYS A 61 -11.45 -5.29 -13.06
C CYS A 61 -11.76 -3.88 -12.57
N ASP A 62 -10.99 -2.88 -12.98
CA ASP A 62 -11.35 -1.49 -12.75
C ASP A 62 -12.54 -1.12 -13.65
N TYR A 63 -13.74 -1.00 -13.08
CA TYR A 63 -14.77 -0.13 -13.65
C TYR A 63 -14.87 1.11 -12.76
N SER A 64 -14.16 2.15 -13.17
CA SER A 64 -14.33 3.51 -12.67
C SER A 64 -15.59 4.12 -13.29
N ASN A 65 -16.76 3.76 -12.75
CA ASN A 65 -17.96 4.59 -12.61
C ASN A 65 -19.09 3.78 -11.93
N PRO A 66 -19.81 4.34 -10.95
CA PRO A 66 -20.96 3.68 -10.36
C PRO A 66 -22.14 3.78 -11.34
N LEU A 67 -22.55 2.65 -11.92
CA LEU A 67 -23.91 2.48 -12.44
C LEU A 67 -24.72 1.64 -11.47
N PRO A 68 -26.04 1.94 -11.36
CA PRO A 68 -26.83 1.60 -10.19
C PRO A 68 -27.08 0.10 -10.11
N ASP A 69 -26.92 -0.40 -8.89
CA ASP A 69 -27.55 -1.62 -8.38
C ASP A 69 -27.32 -2.89 -9.23
N VAL A 70 -26.04 -3.21 -9.45
CA VAL A 70 -25.64 -4.60 -9.64
C VAL A 70 -24.68 -4.91 -8.50
N ARG A 71 -25.09 -5.81 -7.61
CA ARG A 71 -24.26 -6.35 -6.54
C ARG A 71 -23.06 -7.05 -7.18
N TYR A 72 -21.98 -6.32 -7.42
CA TYR A 72 -20.74 -6.91 -7.88
C TYR A 72 -20.10 -7.65 -6.71
N HIS A 73 -20.10 -8.96 -6.82
CA HIS A 73 -19.45 -9.87 -5.89
C HIS A 73 -17.97 -9.48 -5.73
N GLU A 74 -17.53 -9.33 -4.47
CA GLU A 74 -16.12 -9.42 -4.10
C GLU A 74 -15.48 -10.65 -4.78
N GLY A 75 -14.23 -10.49 -5.22
CA GLY A 75 -13.59 -11.30 -6.25
C GLY A 75 -13.78 -12.81 -6.14
N GLN A 76 -13.93 -13.46 -7.30
CA GLN A 76 -13.89 -14.91 -7.41
C GLN A 76 -12.52 -15.41 -6.90
N GLU A 77 -12.52 -16.19 -5.81
CA GLU A 77 -11.34 -16.93 -5.36
C GLU A 77 -11.03 -18.00 -6.41
N LEU A 78 -9.95 -17.81 -7.17
CA LEU A 78 -9.73 -18.61 -8.37
C LEU A 78 -9.26 -20.03 -8.06
N ILE A 79 -8.45 -20.22 -7.01
CA ILE A 79 -7.89 -21.52 -6.63
C ILE A 79 -7.52 -21.46 -5.13
N ARG A 80 -7.98 -22.40 -4.31
CA ARG A 80 -7.39 -22.69 -2.98
C ARG A 80 -6.48 -23.90 -3.14
N SER A 81 -5.17 -23.71 -3.00
CA SER A 81 -4.21 -24.81 -2.99
C SER A 81 -3.82 -25.15 -1.56
N SER A 82 -3.78 -26.43 -1.20
CA SER A 82 -3.28 -26.91 0.10
C SER A 82 -1.76 -26.87 0.22
N ASP A 83 -1.04 -26.81 -0.91
CA ASP A 83 0.42 -26.70 -0.98
C ASP A 83 0.86 -25.38 -1.65
N ILE A 84 1.94 -24.79 -1.12
CA ILE A 84 2.50 -23.51 -1.56
C ILE A 84 3.17 -23.65 -2.92
N SER A 85 3.85 -24.77 -3.20
CA SER A 85 4.51 -24.95 -4.50
C SER A 85 3.46 -24.94 -5.61
N SER A 86 2.40 -25.72 -5.42
CA SER A 86 1.24 -25.76 -6.33
C SER A 86 0.57 -24.39 -6.47
N PHE A 87 0.45 -23.61 -5.38
CA PHE A 87 -0.07 -22.24 -5.43
C PHE A 87 0.81 -21.31 -6.27
N LEU A 88 2.13 -21.34 -6.06
CA LEU A 88 3.06 -20.50 -6.79
C LEU A 88 3.09 -20.88 -8.28
N GLU A 89 3.04 -22.17 -8.62
CA GLU A 89 2.96 -22.64 -10.01
C GLU A 89 1.66 -22.20 -10.69
N ASN A 90 0.52 -22.36 -10.02
CA ASN A 90 -0.77 -21.92 -10.54
C ASN A 90 -0.83 -20.40 -10.72
N THR A 91 -0.33 -19.65 -9.73
CA THR A 91 -0.25 -18.19 -9.80
C THR A 91 0.72 -17.75 -10.90
N GLN A 92 1.86 -18.42 -11.06
CA GLN A 92 2.79 -18.16 -12.15
C GLN A 92 2.12 -18.37 -13.51
N HIS A 93 1.44 -19.50 -13.71
CA HIS A 93 0.75 -19.81 -14.96
C HIS A 93 -0.36 -18.80 -15.25
N PHE A 94 -1.10 -18.40 -14.24
CA PHE A 94 -2.10 -17.36 -14.31
C PHE A 94 -1.52 -16.00 -14.74
N MET A 95 -0.46 -15.54 -14.07
CA MET A 95 0.22 -14.28 -14.40
C MET A 95 0.89 -14.33 -15.78
N ASP A 96 1.29 -15.50 -16.23
CA ASP A 96 1.82 -15.78 -17.57
C ASP A 96 0.78 -15.55 -18.68
N ILE A 97 -0.50 -15.83 -18.40
CA ILE A 97 -1.61 -15.65 -19.34
C ILE A 97 -2.06 -14.19 -19.35
N LEU A 98 -2.28 -13.59 -18.19
CA LEU A 98 -2.85 -12.25 -18.09
C LEU A 98 -1.82 -11.14 -18.23
N ASN A 99 -0.56 -11.38 -17.87
CA ASN A 99 0.52 -10.40 -17.99
C ASN A 99 0.15 -8.99 -17.47
N CYS A 100 -0.58 -8.93 -16.36
CA CYS A 100 -1.07 -7.69 -15.76
C CYS A 100 -0.30 -7.34 -14.48
N PRO A 101 -0.32 -6.08 -14.00
CA PRO A 101 0.31 -5.72 -12.75
C PRO A 101 -0.46 -6.30 -11.53
N PHE A 102 0.26 -6.43 -10.42
CA PHE A 102 -0.38 -6.65 -9.13
C PHE A 102 -0.84 -5.30 -8.59
N GLU A 103 -2.16 -5.14 -8.40
CA GLU A 103 -2.65 -3.98 -7.66
C GLU A 103 -2.26 -4.12 -6.19
N ARG A 104 -2.38 -5.32 -5.63
CA ARG A 104 -2.07 -5.55 -4.22
C ARG A 104 -1.50 -6.94 -3.97
N VAL A 105 -0.46 -7.01 -3.16
CA VAL A 105 0.04 -8.26 -2.56
C VAL A 105 -0.13 -8.18 -1.05
N ARG A 106 -0.90 -9.11 -0.47
CA ARG A 106 -1.19 -9.19 0.96
C ARG A 106 -0.41 -10.34 1.62
N PHE A 107 0.46 -9.98 2.55
CA PHE A 107 1.13 -10.86 3.51
C PHE A 107 0.31 -10.87 4.80
N GLN A 108 -0.54 -11.88 5.01
CA GLN A 108 -1.22 -12.12 6.29
C GLN A 108 -0.62 -13.37 6.92
N LEU A 109 0.29 -13.23 7.88
CA LEU A 109 1.30 -14.27 8.11
C LEU A 109 1.02 -15.22 9.28
N GLU A 110 0.33 -14.76 10.32
CA GLU A 110 -0.07 -15.58 11.46
C GLU A 110 -1.47 -16.20 11.24
N PRO A 111 -1.69 -17.46 11.69
CA PRO A 111 -0.73 -18.46 12.17
C PRO A 111 -0.22 -19.43 11.06
N LEU A 112 -0.52 -19.16 9.78
CA LEU A 112 -0.59 -20.20 8.74
C LEU A 112 0.69 -20.46 7.94
N ILE A 113 1.74 -19.62 8.03
CA ILE A 113 2.92 -19.70 7.14
C ILE A 113 4.22 -19.81 7.95
N THR A 114 5.12 -20.72 7.58
CA THR A 114 6.48 -20.79 8.16
C THR A 114 7.42 -19.74 7.57
N ASN A 115 8.52 -19.39 8.27
CA ASN A 115 9.50 -18.45 7.73
C ASN A 115 10.12 -18.90 6.39
N ASP A 116 10.34 -20.20 6.19
CA ASP A 116 10.90 -20.73 4.94
C ASP A 116 9.93 -20.59 3.77
N GLN A 117 8.65 -20.86 4.03
CA GLN A 117 7.57 -20.65 3.08
C GLN A 117 7.45 -19.17 2.68
N LEU A 118 7.51 -18.26 3.67
CA LEU A 118 7.55 -16.82 3.43
C LEU A 118 8.75 -16.42 2.55
N ILE A 119 9.94 -16.95 2.83
CA ILE A 119 11.15 -16.69 2.05
C ILE A 119 10.97 -17.18 0.60
N GLY A 120 10.41 -18.37 0.41
CA GLY A 120 10.08 -18.91 -0.91
C GLY A 120 9.14 -17.99 -1.70
N MET A 121 8.06 -17.51 -1.07
CA MET A 121 7.11 -16.57 -1.66
C MET A 121 7.75 -15.22 -2.03
N ILE A 122 8.60 -14.67 -1.15
CA ILE A 122 9.33 -13.41 -1.43
C ILE A 122 10.29 -13.60 -2.61
N ASN A 123 11.03 -14.71 -2.66
CA ASN A 123 11.96 -15.00 -3.75
C ASN A 123 11.21 -15.14 -5.09
N TRP A 124 10.06 -15.83 -5.09
CA TRP A 124 9.20 -15.91 -6.26
C TRP A 124 8.71 -14.52 -6.71
N LEU A 125 8.16 -13.72 -5.79
CA LEU A 125 7.70 -12.35 -6.10
C LEU A 125 8.82 -11.48 -6.67
N ASN A 126 10.04 -11.57 -6.13
CA ASN A 126 11.19 -10.83 -6.63
C ASN A 126 11.57 -11.24 -8.06
N GLY A 127 11.34 -12.49 -8.45
CA GLY A 127 11.59 -13.01 -9.81
C GLY A 127 10.50 -12.65 -10.82
N MET A 128 9.34 -12.18 -10.38
CA MET A 128 8.25 -11.78 -11.27
C MET A 128 8.60 -10.50 -12.03
N LYS A 129 8.26 -10.44 -13.32
CA LYS A 129 8.41 -9.21 -14.13
C LYS A 129 7.34 -8.15 -13.82
N ASN A 130 6.19 -8.57 -13.30
CA ASN A 130 5.01 -7.73 -13.11
C ASN A 130 5.23 -6.71 -12.00
N ASP A 131 4.83 -5.46 -12.23
CA ASP A 131 4.89 -4.41 -11.21
C ASP A 131 3.93 -4.70 -10.06
N ILE A 132 4.26 -4.16 -8.88
CA ILE A 132 3.44 -4.26 -7.68
C ILE A 132 3.10 -2.84 -7.22
N ASN A 133 1.82 -2.50 -7.25
CA ASN A 133 1.34 -1.19 -6.81
C ASN A 133 1.37 -1.10 -5.28
N GLU A 134 0.70 -2.02 -4.58
CA GLU A 134 0.60 -2.01 -3.12
C GLU A 134 1.08 -3.31 -2.46
N VAL A 135 1.78 -3.19 -1.33
CA VAL A 135 2.07 -4.31 -0.42
C VAL A 135 1.42 -4.05 0.92
N TRP A 136 0.66 -5.04 1.39
CA TRP A 136 0.02 -5.02 2.70
C TRP A 136 0.62 -6.13 3.56
N ILE A 137 1.07 -5.78 4.76
CA ILE A 137 1.60 -6.71 5.74
C ILE A 137 0.68 -6.67 6.96
N GLN A 138 0.12 -7.81 7.31
CA GLN A 138 -0.88 -7.96 8.37
C GLN A 138 -0.54 -9.17 9.23
N SER A 139 -0.89 -9.10 10.51
CA SER A 139 -0.79 -10.24 11.45
C SER A 139 0.56 -10.96 11.32
N ALA A 140 1.67 -10.24 11.49
CA ALA A 140 3.01 -10.79 11.30
C ALA A 140 3.75 -10.83 12.64
N THR A 141 4.69 -11.78 12.77
CA THR A 141 5.72 -11.73 13.83
C THR A 141 6.84 -10.77 13.44
N SER A 142 7.59 -10.25 14.43
CA SER A 142 8.75 -9.39 14.18
C SER A 142 9.75 -10.00 13.20
N GLN A 143 10.00 -11.30 13.32
CA GLN A 143 10.95 -12.05 12.49
C GLN A 143 10.50 -12.16 11.03
N MET A 144 9.20 -12.36 10.81
CA MET A 144 8.62 -12.40 9.47
C MET A 144 8.69 -11.03 8.79
N PHE A 145 8.33 -9.97 9.50
CA PHE A 145 8.47 -8.60 8.98
C PHE A 145 9.93 -8.26 8.66
N GLU A 146 10.86 -8.63 9.55
CA GLU A 146 12.28 -8.48 9.27
C GLU A 146 12.74 -9.24 8.03
N SER A 147 12.19 -10.43 7.80
CA SER A 147 12.48 -11.21 6.60
C SER A 147 11.98 -10.50 5.35
N ILE A 148 10.77 -9.92 5.37
CA ILE A 148 10.22 -9.13 4.26
C ILE A 148 11.11 -7.92 3.97
N ILE A 149 11.37 -7.07 4.96
CA ILE A 149 12.15 -5.84 4.75
C ILE A 149 13.59 -6.09 4.32
N LYS A 150 14.17 -7.24 4.68
CA LYS A 150 15.55 -7.61 4.29
C LYS A 150 15.62 -8.21 2.89
N ARG A 151 14.62 -9.00 2.49
CA ARG A 151 14.68 -9.86 1.29
C ARG A 151 13.86 -9.35 0.12
N PHE A 152 12.79 -8.59 0.36
CA PHE A 152 11.98 -8.04 -0.72
C PHE A 152 12.76 -6.97 -1.49
N ARG A 153 12.72 -7.03 -2.82
CA ARG A 153 13.56 -6.20 -3.71
C ARG A 153 12.78 -5.39 -4.73
N LYS A 154 11.47 -5.61 -4.87
CA LYS A 154 10.67 -4.89 -5.86
C LYS A 154 10.38 -3.46 -5.40
N ARG A 155 10.40 -2.54 -6.35
CA ARG A 155 9.89 -1.18 -6.17
C ARG A 155 8.36 -1.23 -6.09
N ILE A 156 7.80 -0.51 -5.12
CA ILE A 156 6.34 -0.46 -4.91
C ILE A 156 5.86 0.98 -4.75
N ARG A 157 4.57 1.21 -5.00
CA ARG A 157 3.96 2.53 -4.81
C ARG A 157 3.64 2.77 -3.33
N ASN A 158 2.91 1.84 -2.72
CA ASN A 158 2.39 1.98 -1.37
C ASN A 158 2.79 0.77 -0.49
N LEU A 159 3.23 1.05 0.74
CA LEU A 159 3.46 0.05 1.78
C LEU A 159 2.50 0.27 2.94
N ASN A 160 1.75 -0.77 3.30
CA ASN A 160 0.80 -0.74 4.40
C ASN A 160 1.13 -1.84 5.41
N VAL A 161 1.24 -1.49 6.69
CA VAL A 161 1.52 -2.42 7.80
C VAL A 161 0.40 -2.29 8.83
N TYR A 162 -0.44 -3.31 8.98
CA TYR A 162 -1.59 -3.27 9.88
C TYR A 162 -1.55 -4.42 10.87
N GLU A 163 -2.15 -4.26 12.05
CA GLU A 163 -2.38 -5.35 13.01
C GLU A 163 -1.11 -6.17 13.33
N ALA A 164 0.04 -5.51 13.26
CA ALA A 164 1.29 -6.11 13.65
C ALA A 164 1.42 -5.90 15.16
N GLY A 165 1.29 -6.96 15.96
CA GLY A 165 1.51 -6.93 17.42
C GLY A 165 2.96 -6.62 17.82
N PHE A 166 3.75 -5.96 16.96
CA PHE A 166 5.15 -5.64 17.20
C PHE A 166 5.27 -4.71 18.39
N GLN A 167 5.91 -5.18 19.44
CA GLN A 167 6.26 -4.32 20.56
C GLN A 167 7.34 -3.31 20.18
N HIS A 168 7.45 -2.24 20.96
CA HIS A 168 8.52 -1.25 20.81
C HIS A 168 9.90 -1.90 20.90
N GLY A 169 10.78 -1.61 19.93
CA GLY A 169 12.10 -2.24 19.86
C GLY A 169 12.10 -3.70 19.38
N GLY A 170 10.93 -4.28 19.08
CA GLY A 170 10.82 -5.65 18.55
C GLY A 170 11.31 -5.80 17.12
N ILE A 171 11.47 -4.69 16.38
CA ILE A 171 12.10 -4.65 15.05
C ILE A 171 13.48 -3.98 15.20
N VAL A 172 14.54 -4.71 14.89
CA VAL A 172 15.94 -4.24 14.98
C VAL A 172 16.33 -3.45 13.73
N HIS A 173 15.78 -3.83 12.57
CA HIS A 173 16.15 -3.23 11.30
C HIS A 173 15.60 -1.80 11.15
N LYS A 174 16.48 -0.89 10.71
CA LYS A 174 16.24 0.56 10.78
C LYS A 174 15.76 1.20 9.48
N ARG A 175 15.67 0.45 8.38
CA ARG A 175 15.33 1.00 7.05
C ARG A 175 14.68 -0.03 6.15
N LEU A 176 13.97 0.40 5.11
CA LEU A 176 13.52 -0.50 4.04
C LEU A 176 14.70 -0.81 3.09
N ASN A 177 14.88 -2.06 2.66
CA ASN A 177 15.88 -2.42 1.64
C ASN A 177 15.31 -2.39 0.20
N PHE A 178 14.11 -1.86 0.04
CA PHE A 178 13.43 -1.68 -1.24
C PHE A 178 12.79 -0.29 -1.30
N GLU A 179 12.54 0.19 -2.52
CA GLU A 179 12.02 1.53 -2.75
C GLU A 179 10.48 1.55 -2.64
N VAL A 180 9.97 2.43 -1.80
CA VAL A 180 8.56 2.84 -1.76
C VAL A 180 8.48 4.24 -2.35
N ASN A 181 7.49 4.52 -3.21
CA ASN A 181 7.49 5.78 -3.96
C ASN A 181 6.53 6.84 -3.45
N HIS A 182 5.44 6.44 -2.80
CA HIS A 182 4.29 7.33 -2.62
C HIS A 182 3.82 7.35 -1.17
N ILE A 183 3.35 6.21 -0.63
CA ILE A 183 2.69 6.17 0.68
C ILE A 183 3.28 5.08 1.56
N PHE A 184 3.52 5.41 2.83
CA PHE A 184 3.67 4.45 3.90
C PHE A 184 2.56 4.65 4.94
N THR A 185 1.88 3.56 5.30
CA THR A 185 0.86 3.55 6.35
C THR A 185 1.16 2.46 7.36
N SER A 186 1.07 2.77 8.64
CA SER A 186 1.16 1.79 9.71
C SER A 186 0.15 2.09 10.81
N THR A 187 -0.62 1.09 11.26
CA THR A 187 -1.48 1.16 12.46
C THR A 187 -0.88 0.37 13.60
N GLU A 188 -1.22 0.71 14.85
CA GLU A 188 -0.63 0.10 16.06
C GLU A 188 0.89 0.00 15.96
N SER A 189 1.55 1.15 15.91
CA SER A 189 2.93 1.25 15.46
C SER A 189 3.93 1.63 16.56
N PRO A 190 3.94 1.00 17.75
CA PRO A 190 4.90 1.34 18.79
C PRO A 190 6.33 0.93 18.38
N TRP A 191 6.48 0.03 17.41
CA TRP A 191 7.76 -0.40 16.83
C TRP A 191 8.43 0.68 15.97
N ILE A 192 7.69 1.65 15.43
CA ILE A 192 8.27 2.69 14.58
C ILE A 192 9.17 3.58 15.41
N ARG A 193 10.42 3.68 14.96
CA ARG A 193 11.45 4.55 15.50
C ARG A 193 11.73 5.72 14.55
N LEU A 194 12.31 6.79 15.09
CA LEU A 194 12.65 7.98 14.31
C LEU A 194 13.62 7.70 13.16
N ASP A 195 14.61 6.82 13.37
CA ASP A 195 15.56 6.41 12.33
C ASP A 195 14.87 5.69 11.16
N PHE A 196 13.84 4.90 11.44
CA PHE A 196 13.00 4.30 10.40
C PHE A 196 12.28 5.36 9.57
N ILE A 197 11.73 6.40 10.21
CA ILE A 197 11.08 7.52 9.51
C ILE A 197 12.08 8.32 8.68
N PHE A 198 13.30 8.55 9.18
CA PHE A 198 14.35 9.23 8.42
C PHE A 198 14.85 8.44 7.22
N SER A 199 14.74 7.11 7.25
CA SER A 199 15.09 6.28 6.11
C SER A 199 14.12 6.40 4.93
N MET A 200 12.93 6.96 5.16
CA MET A 200 11.89 7.14 4.15
C MET A 200 11.98 8.52 3.51
N ASN A 201 11.84 8.59 2.18
CA ASN A 201 11.68 9.85 1.43
C ASN A 201 10.46 9.74 0.50
N LEU A 202 9.29 9.77 1.12
CA LEU A 202 7.98 9.51 0.51
C LEU A 202 7.15 10.78 0.45
N GLU A 203 6.04 10.73 -0.29
CA GLU A 203 5.09 11.84 -0.31
C GLU A 203 4.18 11.85 0.93
N ARG A 204 3.85 10.67 1.47
CA ARG A 204 2.97 10.56 2.64
C ARG A 204 3.43 9.48 3.58
N ILE A 205 3.45 9.82 4.87
CA ILE A 205 3.71 8.90 5.96
C ILE A 205 2.54 9.01 6.94
N SER A 206 1.92 7.89 7.25
CA SER A 206 0.89 7.75 8.27
C SER A 206 1.32 6.71 9.28
N ALA A 207 1.60 7.12 10.52
CA ALA A 207 2.02 6.23 11.59
C ALA A 207 1.10 6.44 12.81
N ILE A 208 0.20 5.49 13.04
CA ILE A 208 -0.86 5.59 14.04
C ILE A 208 -0.47 4.80 15.29
N ILE A 209 -0.65 5.42 16.45
CA ILE A 209 -0.37 4.86 17.79
C ILE A 209 1.11 4.47 17.91
N THR A 210 1.97 5.48 17.83
CA THR A 210 3.42 5.35 17.95
C THR A 210 3.91 5.61 19.38
N ASN A 211 5.14 5.18 19.67
CA ASN A 211 5.85 5.52 20.91
C ASN A 211 6.79 6.72 20.76
N LEU A 212 6.73 7.46 19.65
CA LEU A 212 7.60 8.62 19.42
C LEU A 212 7.43 9.65 20.53
N SER A 213 8.55 10.10 21.10
CA SER A 213 8.56 11.11 22.15
C SER A 213 8.43 12.52 21.58
N ALA A 214 8.16 13.50 22.44
CA ALA A 214 8.17 14.91 22.01
C ALA A 214 9.56 15.33 21.47
N LYS A 215 10.64 14.71 21.99
CA LYS A 215 12.01 14.91 21.51
C LYS A 215 12.18 14.34 20.10
N ASP A 216 11.64 13.16 19.81
CA ASP A 216 11.74 12.56 18.47
C ASP A 216 11.01 13.39 17.43
N LEU A 217 9.80 13.85 17.76
CA LEU A 217 9.02 14.74 16.88
C LEU A 217 9.72 16.10 16.68
N ASN A 218 10.33 16.67 17.72
CA ASN A 218 11.12 17.90 17.59
C ASN A 218 12.34 17.70 16.67
N LEU A 219 13.06 16.60 16.83
CA LEU A 219 14.19 16.26 15.97
C LEU A 219 13.76 16.06 14.52
N PHE A 220 12.61 15.42 14.29
CA PHE A 220 12.03 15.29 12.97
C PHE A 220 11.74 16.67 12.34
N LEU A 221 11.02 17.54 13.05
CA LEU A 221 10.64 18.86 12.54
C LEU A 221 11.86 19.74 12.24
N LYS A 222 12.88 19.74 13.12
CA LYS A 222 14.13 20.47 12.87
C LYS A 222 14.88 19.93 11.65
N SER A 223 15.00 18.60 11.56
CA SER A 223 15.65 17.95 10.42
C SER A 223 14.96 18.26 9.10
N TRP A 224 13.62 18.25 9.07
CA TRP A 224 12.85 18.66 7.90
C TRP A 224 13.01 20.16 7.59
N GLN A 225 12.93 21.02 8.62
CA GLN A 225 13.10 22.47 8.50
C GLN A 225 14.49 22.85 7.96
N GLU A 226 15.52 22.08 8.30
CA GLU A 226 16.90 22.25 7.82
C GLU A 226 17.16 21.58 6.45
N GLY A 227 16.15 20.98 5.81
CA GLY A 227 16.28 20.36 4.50
C GLY A 227 16.96 18.97 4.50
N LYS A 228 17.21 18.38 5.67
CA LYS A 228 18.04 17.18 5.82
C LYS A 228 17.32 15.87 5.53
N THR A 229 16.01 15.81 5.77
CA THR A 229 15.22 14.57 5.61
C THR A 229 13.88 14.83 4.96
N ASN A 230 13.26 13.78 4.41
CA ASN A 230 11.86 13.78 3.98
C ASN A 230 11.50 14.91 2.99
N GLN A 231 12.39 15.21 2.05
CA GLN A 231 12.24 16.32 1.11
C GLN A 231 11.14 16.11 0.07
N ARG A 232 10.54 14.91 -0.05
CA ARG A 232 9.36 14.67 -0.88
C ARG A 232 8.04 14.75 -0.11
N LEU A 233 8.10 14.90 1.21
CA LEU A 233 6.94 14.77 2.09
C LEU A 233 5.94 15.90 1.89
N LYS A 234 4.70 15.51 1.58
CA LYS A 234 3.53 16.39 1.46
C LYS A 234 2.59 16.25 2.65
N ARG A 235 2.59 15.09 3.32
CA ARG A 235 1.77 14.84 4.51
C ARG A 235 2.48 13.91 5.49
N PHE A 236 2.55 14.34 6.74
CA PHE A 236 2.95 13.50 7.87
C PHE A 236 1.81 13.43 8.87
N LEU A 237 1.19 12.26 8.98
CA LEU A 237 0.18 11.98 10.00
C LEU A 237 0.81 11.07 11.05
N VAL A 238 0.88 11.54 12.28
CA VAL A 238 1.39 10.75 13.40
C VAL A 238 0.43 10.89 14.58
N THR A 239 0.06 9.77 15.17
CA THR A 239 -0.57 9.75 16.49
C THR A 239 0.34 9.00 17.46
N THR A 240 0.39 9.45 18.71
CA THR A 240 1.22 8.86 19.76
C THR A 240 0.32 8.22 20.80
N ARG A 241 0.79 7.15 21.45
CA ARG A 241 0.02 6.44 22.49
C ARG A 241 -0.36 7.32 23.68
N PHE A 242 0.47 8.32 23.99
CA PHE A 242 0.14 9.32 24.99
C PHE A 242 0.25 10.71 24.37
N ASP A 243 -0.43 11.68 24.96
CA ASP A 243 -0.35 13.05 24.52
C ASP A 243 1.08 13.59 24.57
N ARG A 244 1.34 14.57 23.72
CA ARG A 244 2.63 15.24 23.62
C ARG A 244 2.42 16.72 23.79
N ASP A 245 3.22 17.31 24.67
CA ASP A 245 3.27 18.75 24.80
C ASP A 245 3.80 19.37 23.50
N ILE A 246 2.90 20.01 22.76
CA ILE A 246 3.20 20.62 21.47
C ILE A 246 4.26 21.72 21.61
N LYS A 247 4.35 22.41 22.76
CA LYS A 247 5.38 23.42 23.02
C LYS A 247 6.77 22.77 23.06
N LYS A 248 6.89 21.57 23.63
CA LYS A 248 8.14 20.79 23.61
C LYS A 248 8.47 20.29 22.21
N VAL A 249 7.48 19.81 21.46
CA VAL A 249 7.65 19.36 20.07
C VAL A 249 8.12 20.49 19.16
N LEU A 250 7.65 21.72 19.38
CA LEU A 250 7.98 22.88 18.57
C LEU A 250 9.17 23.69 19.08
N LYS A 251 9.80 23.29 20.19
CA LYS A 251 10.87 24.07 20.83
C LYS A 251 12.04 24.28 19.87
N GLY A 252 12.31 25.54 19.55
CA GLY A 252 13.38 25.93 18.62
C GLY A 252 13.04 25.73 17.14
N CYS A 253 11.80 25.38 16.80
CA CYS A 253 11.28 25.52 15.45
C CYS A 253 10.79 26.97 15.26
N LYS A 254 10.99 27.55 14.08
CA LYS A 254 10.40 28.85 13.72
C LYS A 254 8.89 28.68 13.44
N ALA A 255 8.13 28.40 14.48
CA ALA A 255 6.71 28.09 14.43
C ALA A 255 5.86 29.32 14.78
N GLU A 256 4.83 29.57 13.98
CA GLU A 256 3.91 30.70 14.15
C GLU A 256 2.46 30.18 14.24
N LEU A 257 1.70 30.63 15.24
CA LEU A 257 0.30 30.26 15.38
C LEU A 257 -0.56 31.25 14.57
N MET A 258 -1.38 30.73 13.66
CA MET A 258 -2.19 31.55 12.76
C MET A 258 -3.67 31.53 13.14
N ASP A 259 -4.33 32.69 13.06
CA ASP A 259 -5.75 32.84 13.35
C ASP A 259 -6.61 32.16 12.26
N PRO A 260 -7.51 31.22 12.60
CA PRO A 260 -8.39 30.53 11.64
C PRO A 260 -9.40 31.44 10.92
N ARG A 261 -9.69 32.63 11.44
CA ARG A 261 -10.59 33.61 10.81
C ARG A 261 -9.93 34.33 9.64
N THR A 262 -8.63 34.62 9.75
CA THR A 262 -7.88 35.42 8.77
C THR A 262 -7.01 34.56 7.85
N THR A 263 -6.60 33.37 8.29
CA THR A 263 -5.69 32.51 7.55
C THR A 263 -6.40 31.27 7.02
N LYS A 264 -6.44 31.14 5.69
CA LYS A 264 -7.04 29.99 4.99
C LYS A 264 -6.09 29.46 3.92
N LEU A 265 -5.85 28.16 3.92
CA LEU A 265 -4.98 27.50 2.97
C LEU A 265 -5.72 26.35 2.29
N LYS A 266 -5.74 26.36 0.96
CA LYS A 266 -6.28 25.26 0.16
C LYS A 266 -5.19 24.22 -0.04
N VAL A 267 -5.43 22.99 0.42
CA VAL A 267 -4.50 21.88 0.25
C VAL A 267 -5.16 20.73 -0.48
N ARG A 268 -4.42 20.09 -1.39
CA ARG A 268 -4.89 18.90 -2.09
C ARG A 268 -4.51 17.65 -1.29
N THR A 269 -5.50 16.98 -0.73
CA THR A 269 -5.32 15.77 0.08
C THR A 269 -5.76 14.54 -0.69
N LEU A 270 -5.23 13.38 -0.31
CA LEU A 270 -5.70 12.08 -0.79
C LEU A 270 -6.46 11.40 0.35
N ASP A 271 -7.66 10.93 0.06
CA ASP A 271 -8.43 10.02 0.91
C ASP A 271 -8.87 8.76 0.11
N TYR A 272 -9.74 7.94 0.69
CA TYR A 272 -10.22 6.71 0.05
C TYR A 272 -11.01 6.94 -1.25
N ALA A 273 -11.58 8.14 -1.45
CA ALA A 273 -12.32 8.50 -2.66
C ALA A 273 -11.43 9.20 -3.70
N GLY A 274 -10.15 9.42 -3.39
CA GLY A 274 -9.17 10.02 -4.29
C GLY A 274 -8.71 11.39 -3.83
N TYR A 275 -8.29 12.22 -4.79
CA TYR A 275 -7.75 13.54 -4.47
C TYR A 275 -8.87 14.55 -4.28
N LYS A 276 -8.93 15.16 -3.09
CA LYS A 276 -9.86 16.25 -2.79
C LYS A 276 -9.15 17.48 -2.27
N ASP A 277 -9.71 18.63 -2.61
CA ASP A 277 -9.29 19.91 -2.07
C ASP A 277 -9.93 20.12 -0.69
N VAL A 278 -9.10 20.45 0.30
CA VAL A 278 -9.52 20.72 1.68
C VAL A 278 -9.00 22.09 2.09
N TRP A 279 -9.83 22.84 2.80
CA TRP A 279 -9.42 24.11 3.39
C TRP A 279 -8.92 23.89 4.82
N ILE A 280 -7.71 24.38 5.08
CA ILE A 280 -7.14 24.48 6.43
C ILE A 280 -7.32 25.93 6.89
N HIS A 281 -7.95 26.09 8.05
CA HIS A 281 -8.13 27.37 8.72
C HIS A 281 -7.13 27.46 9.88
N GLY A 282 -6.26 28.48 9.86
CA GLY A 282 -5.27 28.73 10.92
C GLY A 282 -4.17 27.67 10.98
N GLY A 283 -3.94 27.12 12.18
CA GLY A 283 -2.92 26.11 12.46
C GLY A 283 -1.56 26.69 12.82
N ILE A 284 -0.59 25.81 13.09
CA ILE A 284 0.78 26.21 13.43
C ILE A 284 1.64 26.07 12.18
N HIS A 285 2.18 27.19 11.71
CA HIS A 285 2.93 27.31 10.47
C HIS A 285 4.42 27.16 10.75
N ILE A 286 5.10 26.31 9.99
CA ILE A 286 6.56 26.15 10.01
C ILE A 286 7.07 26.21 8.57
N LYS A 287 8.07 27.06 8.32
CA LYS A 287 8.74 27.14 7.01
C LYS A 287 10.02 26.31 6.98
N GLY A 288 10.17 25.47 5.96
CA GLY A 288 11.42 24.80 5.63
C GLY A 288 12.44 25.77 5.04
N ASN A 289 13.71 25.35 5.00
CA ASN A 289 14.81 26.10 4.39
C ASN A 289 14.63 26.31 2.88
N ASP A 290 13.87 25.43 2.23
CA ASP A 290 13.51 25.48 0.81
C ASP A 290 12.26 26.34 0.54
N GLY A 291 11.75 27.04 1.55
CA GLY A 291 10.60 27.92 1.45
C GLY A 291 9.25 27.20 1.53
N ARG A 292 9.21 25.86 1.61
CA ARG A 292 7.93 25.14 1.74
C ARG A 292 7.30 25.39 3.11
N LEU A 293 5.98 25.51 3.11
CA LEU A 293 5.18 25.71 4.31
C LEU A 293 4.58 24.38 4.78
N ALA A 294 4.85 24.02 6.03
CA ALA A 294 4.12 22.98 6.75
C ALA A 294 3.10 23.62 7.70
N VAL A 295 1.89 23.06 7.71
CA VAL A 295 0.82 23.47 8.64
C VAL A 295 0.52 22.31 9.56
N ILE A 296 0.80 22.48 10.84
CA ILE A 296 0.52 21.49 11.88
C ILE A 296 -0.91 21.71 12.37
N GLN A 297 -1.72 20.66 12.28
CA GLN A 297 -3.07 20.60 12.84
C GLN A 297 -3.08 19.57 13.97
N ASN A 298 -3.41 20.01 15.19
CA ASN A 298 -3.68 19.08 16.29
C ASN A 298 -5.16 18.66 16.23
N HIS A 299 -5.46 17.39 16.51
CA HIS A 299 -6.84 16.87 16.45
C HIS A 299 -7.75 17.58 17.46
N THR A 300 -7.20 18.11 18.54
CA THR A 300 -7.91 18.92 19.54
C THR A 300 -8.47 20.25 19.01
N HIS A 301 -8.05 20.73 17.84
CA HIS A 301 -8.59 21.97 17.24
C HIS A 301 -9.71 21.75 16.22
N LYS A 302 -10.08 20.50 15.92
CA LYS A 302 -11.22 20.23 15.03
C LYS A 302 -12.57 20.36 15.73
N GLU A 303 -12.62 20.20 17.05
CA GLU A 303 -13.87 20.20 17.82
C GLU A 303 -14.37 21.63 18.12
N GLU A 304 -13.49 22.61 18.37
CA GLU A 304 -13.93 24.00 18.65
C GLU A 304 -14.57 24.73 17.45
N VAL A 305 -14.37 24.24 16.23
CA VAL A 305 -14.98 24.84 15.02
C VAL A 305 -16.31 24.18 14.65
N ALA A 306 -16.58 22.98 15.17
CA ALA A 306 -17.84 22.28 14.91
C ALA A 306 -19.00 22.79 15.78
N GLU A 307 -18.73 23.31 16.99
CA GLU A 307 -19.77 23.78 17.92
C GLU A 307 -20.30 25.19 17.62
N ASN A 308 -19.70 25.95 16.69
CA ASN A 308 -20.11 27.32 16.37
C ASN A 308 -20.94 27.47 15.09
N ARG A 309 -21.74 26.46 14.72
CA ARG A 309 -22.75 26.59 13.67
C ARG A 309 -24.16 26.29 14.21
N HIS A 310 -24.62 27.14 15.10
CA HIS A 310 -26.05 27.43 15.25
C HIS A 310 -26.34 28.75 14.53
N PHE A 311 -27.07 28.66 13.41
CA PHE A 311 -28.19 29.51 12.98
C PHE A 311 -28.76 28.89 11.69
#